data_AF-S5TNF4-F1
#
_entry.id   AF-S5TNF4-F1
#
_cell.length_a   1.000
_cell.length_b   1.000
_cell.length_c   1.000
_cell.angle_alpha   90.00
_cell.angle_beta   90.00
_cell.angle_gamma   90.00
#
_symmetry.space_group_name_H-M   'P 1'
#
loop_
_entity.id
_entity.type
_entity.pdbx_description
1 polymer ?
#
loop_
_entity_poly.entity_id
_entity_poly.type
_entity_poly.pdbx_seq_one_letter_code
_entity_poly.pdbx_strand_id
1 'polypeptide(L)'
;MFTYYLILAPIVALLLIGLNVLLAPSNAYVDKTGPFECGFTSYQQSRAAFSVAFILVAILFLPFDLEISSILPYVVSAYHNGIYGLIILILFLGLLVVAFVLEVLLQVLRIDRQYLKGSSSSEYYKV
;
A
#
# COMPACT_ATOMS: atom_id res chain seq x y z
N MET A 1 -17.29 -25.15 13.15
CA MET A 1 -15.81 -25.20 13.03
C MET A 1 -15.23 -23.87 12.55
N PHE A 2 -15.71 -23.30 11.44
CA PHE A 2 -15.24 -21.98 10.93
C PHE A 2 -15.39 -20.82 11.94
N THR A 3 -16.54 -20.70 12.60
CA THR A 3 -16.80 -19.68 13.63
C THR A 3 -15.83 -19.75 14.80
N TYR A 4 -15.47 -20.96 15.25
CA TYR A 4 -14.49 -21.16 16.31
C TYR A 4 -13.10 -20.70 15.89
N TYR A 5 -12.69 -20.93 14.64
CA TYR A 5 -11.40 -20.47 14.13
C TYR A 5 -11.33 -18.94 14.07
N LEU A 6 -12.38 -18.28 13.59
CA LEU A 6 -12.45 -16.81 13.53
C LEU A 6 -12.35 -16.15 14.91
N ILE A 7 -12.86 -16.80 15.95
CA ILE A 7 -12.82 -16.29 17.33
C ILE A 7 -11.49 -16.63 18.00
N LEU A 8 -10.95 -17.84 17.80
CA LEU A 8 -9.76 -18.31 18.50
C LEU A 8 -8.48 -17.60 18.04
N ALA A 9 -8.32 -17.33 16.74
CA ALA A 9 -7.13 -16.68 16.21
C ALA A 9 -6.81 -15.30 16.84
N PRO A 10 -7.75 -14.33 16.89
CA PRO A 10 -7.50 -13.06 17.54
C PRO A 10 -7.35 -13.17 19.07
N ILE A 11 -8.06 -14.11 19.71
CA ILE A 11 -7.92 -14.34 21.16
C ILE A 11 -6.50 -14.80 21.50
N VAL A 12 -5.95 -15.75 20.76
CA VAL A 12 -4.58 -16.22 20.97
C VAL A 12 -3.57 -15.10 20.73
N ALA A 13 -3.74 -14.30 19.67
CA ALA A 13 -2.87 -13.15 19.40
C ALA A 13 -2.87 -12.13 20.55
N LEU A 14 -4.05 -11.77 21.07
CA LEU A 14 -4.18 -10.87 22.21
C LEU A 14 -3.62 -11.47 23.50
N LEU A 15 -3.81 -12.77 23.73
CA LEU A 15 -3.27 -13.47 24.89
C LEU A 15 -1.73 -13.44 24.87
N LEU A 16 -1.09 -13.71 23.73
CA LEU A 16 0.37 -13.64 23.60
C LEU A 16 0.92 -12.23 23.81
N ILE A 17 0.24 -11.20 23.29
CA ILE A 17 0.59 -9.80 23.57
C ILE A 17 0.42 -9.51 25.07
N GLY A 18 -0.68 -9.93 25.69
CA GLY A 18 -0.93 -9.75 27.11
C GLY A 18 0.11 -10.43 28.00
N LEU A 19 0.52 -11.65 27.65
CA LEU A 19 1.61 -12.34 28.34
C LEU A 19 2.94 -11.60 28.16
N ASN A 20 3.25 -11.08 26.97
CA ASN A 20 4.47 -10.32 26.75
C ASN A 20 4.50 -9.06 27.65
N VAL A 21 3.40 -8.32 27.73
CA VAL A 21 3.31 -7.12 28.58
C VAL A 21 3.45 -7.46 30.06
N LEU A 22 2.93 -8.61 30.51
CA LEU A 22 2.99 -9.03 31.91
C LEU A 22 4.37 -9.58 32.31
N LEU A 23 5.02 -10.35 31.43
CA LEU A 23 6.27 -11.06 31.75
C LEU A 23 7.53 -10.29 31.32
N ALA A 24 7.46 -9.42 30.31
CA ALA A 24 8.64 -8.74 29.80
C ALA A 24 9.07 -7.59 30.73
N PRO A 25 10.37 -7.47 31.06
CA PRO A 25 10.86 -6.33 31.82
C PRO A 25 10.77 -5.05 30.98
N SER A 26 9.94 -4.11 31.41
CA SER A 26 9.82 -2.79 30.80
C SER A 26 10.68 -1.78 31.56
N ASN A 27 11.84 -1.43 31.00
CA ASN A 27 12.67 -0.31 31.47
C ASN A 27 12.76 0.73 30.34
N ALA A 28 12.09 1.87 30.52
CA ALA A 28 12.07 2.99 29.59
C ALA A 28 13.09 4.04 30.05
N TYR A 29 14.05 4.35 29.18
CA TYR A 29 14.99 5.45 29.35
C TYR A 29 14.93 6.34 28.10
N VAL A 30 15.34 7.61 28.24
CA VAL A 30 15.16 8.65 27.21
C VAL A 30 15.67 8.20 25.85
N ASP A 31 16.87 7.61 25.81
CA ASP A 31 17.49 7.14 24.56
C ASP A 31 16.86 5.85 23.99
N LYS A 32 16.14 5.06 24.81
CA LYS A 32 15.38 3.88 24.34
C LYS A 32 14.09 4.27 23.64
N THR A 33 13.49 5.37 24.11
CA THR A 33 12.17 5.83 23.67
C THR A 33 12.23 6.79 22.49
N GLY A 34 13.41 7.34 22.21
CA GLY A 34 13.66 8.18 21.04
C GLY A 34 13.88 7.37 19.75
N PRO A 35 13.74 8.00 18.57
CA PRO A 35 14.16 7.40 17.33
C PRO A 35 15.68 7.18 17.32
N PHE A 36 16.14 6.12 16.65
CA PHE A 36 17.57 5.87 16.47
C PHE A 36 18.15 6.89 15.49
N GLU A 37 18.74 7.95 16.03
CA GLU A 37 19.44 8.99 15.27
C GLU A 37 20.96 8.86 15.50
N CYS A 38 21.76 9.20 14.49
CA CYS A 38 23.23 9.20 14.59
C CYS A 38 23.77 10.41 15.40
N GLY A 39 23.02 10.89 16.40
CA GLY A 39 23.40 12.01 17.27
C GLY A 39 22.99 13.42 16.79
N PHE A 40 22.13 13.53 15.77
CA PHE A 40 21.60 14.80 15.27
C PHE A 40 20.09 14.86 15.41
N THR A 41 19.57 15.94 16.03
CA THR A 41 18.13 16.13 16.19
C THR A 41 17.48 16.56 14.87
N SER A 42 16.47 15.83 14.42
CA SER A 42 15.74 16.18 13.21
C SER A 42 14.77 17.35 13.45
N TYR A 43 15.26 18.60 13.41
CA TYR A 43 14.40 19.78 13.28
C TYR A 43 13.95 20.00 11.83
N GLN A 44 13.45 18.96 11.17
CA GLN A 44 13.06 19.03 9.76
C GLN A 44 11.64 18.50 9.50
N GLN A 45 11.13 18.93 8.35
CA GLN A 45 9.80 18.61 7.86
C GLN A 45 9.51 17.10 7.91
N SER A 46 8.39 16.71 8.52
CA SER A 46 7.95 15.31 8.67
C SER A 46 7.55 14.64 7.36
N ARG A 47 7.48 15.40 6.26
CA ARG A 47 7.13 14.92 4.92
C ARG A 47 8.36 14.96 4.03
N ALA A 48 8.84 13.79 3.65
CA ALA A 48 9.81 13.63 2.58
C ALA A 48 9.12 13.69 1.21
N ALA A 49 9.79 14.29 0.23
CA ALA A 49 9.34 14.23 -1.16
C ALA A 49 9.63 12.83 -1.71
N PHE A 50 8.59 12.18 -2.22
CA PHE A 50 8.69 10.88 -2.86
C PHE A 50 8.22 10.98 -4.32
N SER A 51 8.67 10.03 -5.16
CA SER A 51 8.22 9.96 -6.55
C SER A 51 6.70 9.75 -6.62
N VAL A 52 6.04 10.43 -7.57
CA VAL A 52 4.59 10.32 -7.82
C VAL A 52 4.20 8.89 -8.16
N ALA A 53 5.11 8.09 -8.72
CA ALA A 53 4.86 6.69 -9.07
C ALA A 53 4.37 5.84 -7.87
N PHE A 54 4.79 6.15 -6.64
CA PHE A 54 4.35 5.40 -5.46
C PHE A 54 2.85 5.59 -5.15
N ILE A 55 2.33 6.80 -5.33
CA ILE A 55 0.89 7.06 -5.15
C ILE A 55 0.09 6.56 -6.35
N LEU A 56 0.67 6.60 -7.56
CA LEU A 56 0.05 6.08 -8.77
C LEU A 56 -0.23 4.58 -8.68
N VAL A 57 0.65 3.78 -8.08
CA VAL A 57 0.38 2.34 -7.84
C VAL A 57 -0.89 2.15 -6.98
N ALA A 58 -1.09 2.95 -5.94
CA ALA A 58 -2.28 2.86 -5.09
C ALA A 58 -3.57 3.27 -5.83
N ILE A 59 -3.48 4.28 -6.70
CA ILE A 59 -4.61 4.71 -7.53
C ILE A 59 -4.93 3.65 -8.60
N LEU A 60 -3.91 3.05 -9.22
CA LEU A 60 -4.06 2.01 -10.24
C LEU A 60 -4.55 0.67 -9.67
N PHE A 61 -4.30 0.40 -8.39
CA PHE A 61 -4.90 -0.76 -7.73
C PHE A 61 -6.44 -0.72 -7.77
N LEU A 62 -7.04 0.47 -7.72
CA LEU A 62 -8.50 0.64 -7.67
C LEU A 62 -9.24 0.12 -8.92
N PRO A 63 -8.89 0.52 -10.17
CA PRO A 63 -9.56 -0.02 -11.36
C PRO A 63 -9.29 -1.52 -11.56
N PHE A 64 -8.12 -2.03 -11.18
CA PHE A 64 -7.82 -3.46 -11.23
C PHE A 64 -8.60 -4.29 -10.21
N ASP A 65 -8.81 -3.75 -9.01
CA ASP A 65 -9.69 -4.37 -8.02
C ASP A 65 -11.15 -4.35 -8.49
N LEU A 66 -11.59 -3.27 -9.14
CA LEU A 66 -12.93 -3.19 -9.75
C LEU A 66 -13.12 -4.17 -10.90
N GLU A 67 -12.09 -4.43 -11.72
CA GLU A 67 -12.14 -5.47 -12.75
C GLU A 67 -12.47 -6.84 -12.12
N ILE A 68 -11.70 -7.28 -11.14
CA ILE A 68 -11.88 -8.60 -10.51
C ILE A 68 -13.20 -8.65 -9.73
N SER A 69 -13.53 -7.58 -9.00
CA SER A 69 -14.79 -7.44 -8.26
C SER A 69 -16.01 -7.49 -9.18
N SER A 70 -15.92 -6.98 -10.42
CA SER A 70 -17.00 -7.05 -11.41
C SER A 70 -17.15 -8.42 -12.10
N ILE A 71 -16.04 -9.15 -12.26
CA ILE A 71 -16.06 -10.51 -12.83
C ILE A 71 -16.75 -11.49 -11.88
N LEU A 72 -16.53 -11.36 -10.57
CA LEU A 72 -17.08 -12.24 -9.54
C LEU A 72 -18.62 -12.43 -9.60
N PRO A 73 -19.45 -11.37 -9.56
CA PRO A 73 -20.90 -11.51 -9.63
C PRO A 73 -21.37 -12.05 -10.98
N TYR A 74 -20.69 -11.70 -12.08
CA TYR A 74 -21.00 -12.27 -13.39
C TYR A 74 -20.77 -13.79 -13.40
N VAL A 75 -19.62 -14.27 -12.90
CA VAL A 75 -19.31 -15.70 -12.85
C VAL A 75 -20.34 -16.47 -12.01
N VAL A 76 -20.75 -15.92 -10.86
CA VAL A 76 -21.76 -16.56 -9.99
C VAL A 76 -23.15 -16.62 -10.65
N SER A 77 -23.50 -15.64 -11.48
CA SER A 77 -24.82 -15.52 -12.12
C SER A 77 -24.82 -15.80 -13.63
N ALA A 78 -23.74 -16.39 -14.16
CA ALA A 78 -23.51 -16.57 -15.60
C ALA A 78 -24.64 -17.37 -16.28
N TYR A 79 -25.21 -18.35 -15.57
CA TYR A 79 -26.32 -19.16 -16.06
C TYR A 79 -27.59 -18.34 -16.32
N HIS A 80 -27.89 -17.34 -15.47
CA HIS A 80 -29.09 -16.53 -15.59
C HIS A 80 -28.91 -15.36 -16.57
N ASN A 81 -27.73 -14.73 -16.56
CA ASN A 81 -27.45 -13.56 -17.38
C ASN A 81 -27.09 -13.89 -18.84
N GLY A 82 -26.64 -15.13 -19.10
CA GLY A 82 -26.35 -15.65 -20.42
C GLY A 82 -25.45 -14.73 -21.25
N ILE A 83 -25.72 -14.66 -22.55
CA ILE A 83 -24.92 -13.89 -23.52
C ILE A 83 -25.06 -12.37 -23.31
N TYR A 84 -26.23 -11.91 -22.84
CA TYR A 84 -26.46 -10.47 -22.62
C TYR A 84 -25.55 -9.90 -21.53
N GLY A 85 -25.46 -10.58 -20.38
CA GLY A 85 -24.54 -10.19 -19.32
C GLY A 85 -23.07 -10.29 -19.74
N LEU A 86 -22.73 -11.28 -20.58
CA LEU A 86 -21.38 -11.44 -21.11
C LEU A 86 -20.95 -10.24 -21.96
N ILE A 87 -21.83 -9.75 -22.83
CA ILE A 87 -21.55 -8.60 -23.70
C ILE A 87 -21.28 -7.35 -22.86
N ILE A 88 -22.11 -7.11 -21.84
CA ILE A 88 -21.92 -5.97 -20.92
C ILE A 88 -20.60 -6.08 -20.16
N LEU A 89 -20.27 -7.27 -19.66
CA LEU A 89 -19.01 -7.52 -18.96
C LEU A 89 -17.81 -7.27 -19.88
N ILE A 90 -17.83 -7.80 -21.11
CA ILE A 90 -16.75 -7.61 -22.08
C ILE A 90 -16.59 -6.13 -22.44
N LEU A 91 -17.68 -5.38 -22.58
CA LEU A 91 -17.62 -3.95 -22.86
C LEU A 91 -16.99 -3.18 -21.69
N PHE A 92 -17.40 -3.50 -20.45
CA PHE A 92 -16.83 -2.90 -19.24
C PHE A 92 -15.34 -3.22 -19.08
N LEU A 93 -14.96 -4.50 -19.20
CA LEU A 93 -13.57 -4.94 -19.14
C LEU A 93 -12.73 -4.33 -20.26
N GLY A 94 -13.28 -4.24 -21.48
CA GLY A 94 -12.61 -3.62 -22.62
C GLY A 94 -12.26 -2.15 -22.36
N LEU A 95 -13.15 -1.39 -21.70
CA LEU A 95 -12.88 0.00 -21.33
C LEU A 95 -11.74 0.10 -20.30
N LEU A 96 -11.73 -0.77 -19.29
CA LEU A 96 -10.66 -0.82 -18.29
C LEU A 96 -9.32 -1.25 -18.90
N VAL A 97 -9.31 -2.22 -19.80
CA VAL A 97 -8.11 -2.65 -20.53
C VAL A 97 -7.55 -1.51 -21.37
N VAL A 98 -8.38 -0.75 -22.08
CA VAL A 98 -7.93 0.43 -22.84
C VAL A 98 -7.29 1.46 -21.90
N ALA A 99 -7.91 1.74 -20.76
CA ALA A 99 -7.34 2.65 -19.75
C ALA A 99 -5.99 2.16 -19.23
N PHE A 100 -5.84 0.86 -18.96
CA PHE A 100 -4.58 0.27 -18.54
C PHE A 100 -3.51 0.33 -19.63
N VAL A 101 -3.86 0.02 -20.86
CA VAL A 101 -2.94 0.12 -22.00
C VAL A 101 -2.40 1.55 -22.13
N LEU A 102 -3.27 2.57 -22.03
CA LEU A 102 -2.83 3.97 -22.04
C LEU A 102 -1.84 4.30 -20.92
N GLU A 103 -2.07 3.81 -19.71
CA GLU A 103 -1.14 3.98 -18.58
C GLU A 103 0.24 3.38 -18.89
N VAL A 104 0.28 2.13 -19.37
CA VAL A 104 1.53 1.43 -19.71
C VAL A 104 2.29 2.16 -20.82
N LEU A 105 1.59 2.63 -21.86
CA LEU A 105 2.20 3.40 -22.95
C LEU A 105 2.80 4.72 -22.46
N LEU A 106 2.16 5.38 -21.49
CA LEU A 106 2.64 6.63 -20.91
C LEU A 106 3.82 6.44 -19.94
N GLN A 107 4.18 5.19 -19.61
CA GLN A 107 5.29 4.84 -18.71
C GLN A 107 5.25 5.57 -17.35
N VAL A 108 4.04 5.80 -16.84
CA VAL A 108 3.77 6.64 -15.66
C VAL A 108 4.36 6.03 -14.37
N LEU A 109 4.51 4.71 -14.33
CA LEU A 109 5.12 3.98 -13.22
C LEU A 109 6.66 3.91 -13.25
N ARG A 110 7.31 4.53 -14.24
CA ARG A 110 8.77 4.53 -14.33
C ARG A 110 9.39 5.34 -13.20
N ILE A 111 10.21 4.69 -12.38
CA ILE A 111 10.99 5.38 -11.34
C ILE A 111 12.26 5.96 -11.98
N ASP A 112 12.28 7.28 -12.17
CA ASP A 112 13.49 7.97 -12.57
C ASP A 112 14.49 8.02 -11.41
N ARG A 113 15.68 7.46 -11.62
CA ARG A 113 16.82 7.71 -10.74
C ARG A 113 17.48 9.01 -11.13
N GLN A 114 17.01 10.10 -10.54
CA GLN A 114 17.76 11.35 -10.54
C GLN A 114 18.94 11.20 -9.57
N TYR A 115 20.03 10.60 -10.04
CA TYR A 115 21.32 10.76 -9.37
C TYR A 115 21.72 12.21 -9.57
N LEU A 116 21.62 13.00 -8.51
CA LEU A 116 21.97 14.40 -8.50
C LEU A 116 23.35 14.61 -9.14
N LYS A 117 23.37 15.17 -10.36
CA LYS A 117 24.52 15.91 -10.85
C LYS A 117 24.51 17.24 -10.10
N GLY A 118 25.42 17.32 -9.13
CA GLY A 118 25.74 18.41 -8.20
C GLY A 118 24.98 19.73 -8.28
N SER A 119 24.45 20.14 -7.12
CA SER A 119 24.53 21.53 -6.66
C SER A 119 24.45 21.60 -5.13
N SER A 120 25.57 22.04 -4.54
CA SER A 120 25.79 22.64 -3.21
C SER A 120 25.30 21.90 -1.95
N SER A 121 26.08 20.91 -1.50
CA SER A 121 26.24 20.61 -0.07
C SER A 121 27.28 21.56 0.54
N SER A 122 26.93 22.84 0.79
CA SER A 122 27.85 23.76 1.48
C SER A 122 27.19 24.96 2.18
N GLU A 123 25.94 24.86 2.65
CA GLU A 123 25.31 25.99 3.38
C GLU A 123 24.75 25.63 4.76
N TYR A 124 24.69 24.34 5.12
CA TYR A 124 24.13 23.88 6.40
C TYR A 124 25.17 23.63 7.52
N TYR A 125 26.47 23.81 7.25
CA TYR A 125 27.55 23.75 8.24
C TYR A 125 28.13 25.16 8.55
N LYS A 126 27.25 26.13 8.76
CA LYS A 126 27.59 27.48 9.24
C LYS A 126 26.57 27.97 10.26
N VAL A 127 26.56 27.39 11.47
CA VAL A 127 26.31 28.08 12.76
C VAL A 127 26.99 27.26 13.85
#